data_AF-A0A7C3QMG1-F1
#
_entry.id   AF-A0A7C3QMG1-F1
#
_cell.length_a   1.000
_cell.length_b   1.000
_cell.length_c   1.000
_cell.angle_alpha   90.00
_cell.angle_beta   90.00
_cell.angle_gamma   90.00
#
_symmetry.space_group_name_H-M   'P 1'
#
loop_
_entity.id
_entity.type
_entity.pdbx_description
1 polymer ?
#
loop_
_entity_poly.entity_id
_entity_poly.type
_entity_poly.pdbx_seq_one_letter_code
_entity_poly.pdbx_strand_id
1 'polypeptide(L)'
;MGTDPNNEIGIQYGVELDINRDGFGDFIIIAYPPHSVAWSTNNVQIVEDTNFDTGGLSADRSDAQLPGDGYDTVIFDGGSGEADDLDLAWARINAGSKATVQFAFKRSFAGNQFLFGVIADGGIKNIEDLDYVDRFTEAQAGSPERSEDFYPLKEVFAVDNVCREAFGFTGTKEEPQRCRPK
;
A
#
# COMPACT_ATOMS: atom_id res chain seq x y z
N MET A 1 2.67 -1.31 -21.10
CA MET A 1 3.10 -2.30 -20.08
C MET A 1 4.61 -2.18 -19.93
N GLY A 2 5.09 -1.91 -18.72
CA GLY A 2 6.53 -1.82 -18.45
C GLY A 2 7.15 -3.22 -18.44
N THR A 3 8.06 -3.48 -19.36
CA THR A 3 8.82 -4.74 -19.44
C THR A 3 10.00 -4.78 -18.47
N ASP A 4 10.29 -3.66 -17.82
CA ASP A 4 11.33 -3.51 -16.82
C ASP A 4 10.72 -3.06 -15.48
N PRO A 5 10.65 -3.95 -14.48
CA PRO A 5 10.20 -3.57 -13.15
C PRO A 5 11.22 -2.70 -12.41
N ASN A 6 12.47 -2.68 -12.85
CA ASN A 6 13.57 -1.89 -12.28
C ASN A 6 13.85 -0.63 -13.10
N ASN A 7 12.80 -0.08 -13.71
CA ASN A 7 12.89 1.13 -14.51
C ASN A 7 13.43 2.32 -13.70
N GLU A 8 13.84 3.38 -14.40
CA GLU A 8 14.38 4.60 -13.77
C GLU A 8 13.39 5.29 -12.81
N ILE A 9 12.08 5.06 -12.97
CA ILE A 9 11.04 5.60 -12.07
C ILE A 9 11.14 4.94 -10.68
N GLY A 10 11.67 3.72 -10.60
CA GLY A 10 11.88 3.03 -9.34
C GLY A 10 10.57 2.80 -8.60
N ILE A 11 9.61 2.15 -9.26
CA ILE A 11 8.28 1.88 -8.71
C ILE A 11 8.41 0.99 -7.47
N GLN A 12 7.79 1.43 -6.38
CA GLN A 12 7.60 0.66 -5.16
C GLN A 12 6.24 -0.03 -5.23
N TYR A 13 6.16 -1.26 -4.73
CA TYR A 13 4.91 -1.99 -4.64
C TYR A 13 4.62 -2.31 -3.18
N GLY A 14 3.37 -2.17 -2.77
CA GLY A 14 2.95 -2.36 -1.39
C GLY A 14 1.74 -3.27 -1.26
N VAL A 15 1.68 -3.99 -0.14
CA VAL A 15 0.46 -4.62 0.38
C VAL A 15 0.18 -4.00 1.73
N GLU A 16 -0.93 -3.28 1.82
CA GLU A 16 -1.44 -2.74 3.07
C GLU A 16 -2.32 -3.80 3.74
N LEU A 17 -2.15 -3.99 5.04
CA LEU A 17 -2.89 -4.95 5.86
C LEU A 17 -3.63 -4.22 6.98
N ASP A 18 -4.89 -4.58 7.11
CA ASP A 18 -5.78 -4.13 8.17
C ASP A 18 -6.31 -5.37 8.88
N ILE A 19 -5.64 -5.70 9.97
CA ILE A 19 -5.85 -6.91 10.75
C ILE A 19 -7.02 -6.77 11.73
N ASN A 20 -7.39 -5.53 12.07
CA ASN A 20 -8.48 -5.24 12.99
C ASN A 20 -9.84 -5.03 12.25
N ARG A 21 -9.77 -4.70 10.96
CA ARG A 21 -10.83 -4.44 9.96
C ARG A 21 -11.63 -3.16 10.19
N ASP A 22 -10.99 -2.11 10.68
CA ASP A 22 -11.60 -0.80 10.90
C ASP A 22 -11.52 0.14 9.68
N GLY A 23 -10.77 -0.24 8.65
CA GLY A 23 -10.60 0.56 7.44
C GLY A 23 -9.31 1.36 7.37
N PHE A 24 -8.50 1.37 8.44
CA PHE A 24 -7.18 1.97 8.51
C PHE A 24 -6.13 0.87 8.42
N GLY A 25 -4.96 1.15 7.87
CA GLY A 25 -3.94 0.11 7.73
C GLY A 25 -3.12 -0.03 9.01
N ASP A 26 -2.97 -1.25 9.52
CA ASP A 26 -2.11 -1.52 10.68
C ASP A 26 -0.65 -1.76 10.25
N PHE A 27 -0.45 -2.36 9.07
CA PHE A 27 0.87 -2.64 8.53
C PHE A 27 0.93 -2.42 7.02
N ILE A 28 2.09 -2.03 6.53
CA ILE A 28 2.42 -2.09 5.10
C ILE A 28 3.63 -2.98 4.85
N ILE A 29 3.50 -3.86 3.85
CA ILE A 29 4.60 -4.65 3.30
C ILE A 29 5.03 -4.02 1.99
N ILE A 30 6.25 -3.47 1.91
CA ILE A 30 6.78 -2.84 0.70
C ILE A 30 7.89 -3.65 0.07
N ALA A 31 7.85 -3.79 -1.25
CA ALA A 31 8.97 -4.20 -2.08
C ALA A 31 9.60 -2.98 -2.77
N TYR A 32 10.87 -2.74 -2.49
CA TYR A 32 11.67 -1.69 -3.12
C TYR A 32 12.47 -2.25 -4.31
N PRO A 33 12.73 -1.44 -5.35
CA PRO A 33 13.70 -1.81 -6.38
C PRO A 33 15.12 -1.88 -5.79
N PRO A 34 16.03 -2.73 -6.33
CA PRO A 34 15.79 -3.64 -7.44
C PRO A 34 14.97 -4.87 -7.04
N HIS A 35 14.01 -5.19 -7.89
CA HIS A 35 13.12 -6.34 -7.79
C HIS A 35 13.73 -7.60 -8.38
N SER A 36 13.40 -8.74 -7.78
CA SER A 36 13.88 -10.07 -8.15
C SER A 36 12.78 -10.92 -8.79
N VAL A 37 13.15 -11.79 -9.75
CA VAL A 37 12.26 -12.83 -10.30
C VAL A 37 12.22 -14.09 -9.43
N ALA A 38 13.23 -14.29 -8.58
CA ALA A 38 13.24 -15.30 -7.52
C ALA A 38 12.63 -14.71 -6.25
N TRP A 39 11.99 -15.54 -5.43
CA TRP A 39 11.58 -15.16 -4.08
C TRP A 39 12.79 -14.64 -3.30
N SER A 40 12.64 -13.45 -2.72
CA SER A 40 13.67 -12.80 -1.93
C SER A 40 13.05 -12.04 -0.76
N THR A 41 13.73 -12.02 0.38
CA THR A 41 13.48 -11.08 1.48
C THR A 41 14.17 -9.74 1.21
N ASN A 42 15.27 -9.71 0.44
CA ASN A 42 15.99 -8.48 0.13
C ASN A 42 15.06 -7.42 -0.48
N ASN A 43 15.23 -6.17 -0.04
CA ASN A 43 14.42 -5.02 -0.44
C ASN A 43 12.93 -5.19 -0.11
N VAL A 44 12.59 -6.01 0.88
CA VAL A 44 11.25 -6.12 1.44
C VAL A 44 11.27 -5.59 2.86
N GLN A 45 10.38 -4.64 3.15
CA GLN A 45 10.15 -4.15 4.51
C GLN A 45 8.71 -4.40 4.95
N ILE A 46 8.53 -4.51 6.27
CA ILE A 46 7.23 -4.38 6.92
C ILE A 46 7.33 -3.22 7.90
N VAL A 47 6.38 -2.30 7.79
CA VAL A 47 6.29 -1.10 8.64
C VAL A 47 4.92 -1.07 9.30
N GLU A 48 4.90 -0.80 10.60
CA GLU A 48 3.72 -0.70 11.44
C GLU A 48 3.32 0.77 11.60
N ASP A 49 2.01 1.03 11.60
CA ASP A 49 1.43 2.27 12.13
C ASP A 49 1.19 2.05 13.63
N THR A 50 1.95 2.75 14.48
CA THR A 50 1.93 2.51 15.93
C THR A 50 0.90 3.37 16.67
N ASN A 51 0.34 4.39 16.01
CA ASN A 51 -0.49 5.41 16.65
C ASN A 51 -1.87 5.59 15.98
N PHE A 52 -2.15 4.84 14.90
CA PHE A 52 -3.38 4.84 14.11
C PHE A 52 -3.65 6.17 13.40
N ASP A 53 -2.62 6.76 12.78
CA ASP A 53 -2.71 8.05 12.08
C ASP A 53 -2.36 8.02 10.57
N THR A 54 -2.37 6.82 9.98
CA THR A 54 -2.29 6.61 8.53
C THR A 54 -3.22 7.53 7.73
N GLY A 55 -4.48 7.64 8.16
CA GLY A 55 -5.52 8.46 7.52
C GLY A 55 -6.41 9.24 8.50
N GLY A 56 -7.34 10.03 7.95
CA GLY A 56 -8.22 10.93 8.68
C GLY A 56 -9.37 10.22 9.40
N LEU A 57 -10.41 10.98 9.77
CA LEU A 57 -11.63 10.41 10.37
C LEU A 57 -12.46 9.61 9.35
N SER A 58 -12.24 9.85 8.05
CA SER A 58 -13.01 9.37 6.93
C SER A 58 -12.18 8.37 6.12
N ALA A 59 -12.37 7.08 6.37
CA ALA A 59 -11.65 6.03 5.65
C ALA A 59 -11.89 6.01 4.11
N ASP A 60 -12.92 6.70 3.59
CA ASP A 60 -13.25 6.75 2.16
C ASP A 60 -13.28 8.16 1.53
N ARG A 61 -12.88 9.20 2.28
CA ARG A 61 -12.91 10.59 1.80
C ARG A 61 -11.71 11.37 2.31
N SER A 62 -11.29 12.35 1.53
CA SER A 62 -10.26 13.30 1.94
C SER A 62 -10.71 14.09 3.18
N ASP A 63 -9.90 14.01 4.23
CA ASP A 63 -9.89 14.91 5.38
C ASP A 63 -8.69 15.88 5.31
N ALA A 64 -8.16 16.11 4.10
CA ALA A 64 -6.95 16.93 3.94
C ALA A 64 -7.15 18.37 4.44
N GLN A 65 -6.15 18.97 5.09
CA GLN A 65 -4.81 18.43 5.37
C GLN A 65 -4.72 17.77 6.75
N LEU A 66 -4.26 16.52 6.77
CA LEU A 66 -4.02 15.75 7.98
C LEU A 66 -2.53 15.74 8.33
N PRO A 67 -2.12 16.19 9.54
CA PRO A 67 -0.80 15.92 10.09
C PRO A 67 -0.76 14.50 10.70
N GLY A 68 0.35 13.78 10.56
CA GLY A 68 0.59 12.44 11.11
C GLY A 68 1.94 11.90 10.66
N ASP A 69 2.32 10.72 11.13
CA ASP A 69 3.54 9.99 10.71
C ASP A 69 3.26 8.63 10.05
N GLY A 70 1.99 8.24 9.94
CA GLY A 70 1.51 7.10 9.16
C GLY A 70 2.23 5.81 9.54
N TYR A 71 2.85 5.16 8.56
CA TYR A 71 3.68 3.99 8.84
C TYR A 71 5.06 4.40 9.37
N ASP A 72 5.23 4.32 10.68
CA ASP A 72 6.36 4.93 11.40
C ASP A 72 7.43 3.95 11.90
N THR A 73 7.07 2.68 12.15
CA THR A 73 7.97 1.72 12.82
C THR A 73 8.32 0.51 11.94
N VAL A 74 9.59 0.37 11.56
CA VAL A 74 10.07 -0.78 10.77
C VAL A 74 10.21 -2.02 11.66
N ILE A 75 9.39 -3.03 11.42
CA ILE A 75 9.43 -4.30 12.17
C ILE A 75 10.18 -5.41 11.42
N PHE A 76 10.35 -5.28 10.11
CA PHE A 76 11.11 -6.20 9.26
C PHE A 76 11.77 -5.46 8.10
N ASP A 77 13.02 -5.77 7.80
CA ASP A 77 13.83 -5.25 6.72
C ASP A 77 14.79 -6.32 6.20
N GLY A 78 14.42 -6.99 5.11
CA GLY A 78 15.33 -7.90 4.42
C GLY A 78 15.68 -9.19 5.17
N GLY A 79 14.94 -9.55 6.22
CA GLY A 79 15.34 -10.60 7.15
C GLY A 79 16.20 -10.10 8.31
N SER A 80 16.18 -8.80 8.58
CA SER A 80 16.61 -8.15 9.83
C SER A 80 15.44 -7.32 10.38
N GLY A 81 15.48 -6.86 11.63
CA GLY A 81 14.39 -6.06 12.21
C GLY A 81 14.06 -6.45 13.64
N GLU A 82 13.04 -5.80 14.22
CA GLU A 82 12.56 -6.11 15.58
C GLU A 82 11.82 -7.44 15.65
N ALA A 83 11.25 -7.89 14.55
CA ALA A 83 10.71 -9.24 14.46
C ALA A 83 11.88 -10.24 14.55
N ASP A 84 11.87 -11.10 15.58
CA ASP A 84 12.79 -12.24 15.76
C ASP A 84 12.66 -13.32 14.64
N ASP A 85 12.08 -12.98 13.48
CA ASP A 85 11.77 -13.85 12.36
C ASP A 85 12.35 -13.30 11.05
N LEU A 86 13.46 -13.89 10.59
CA LEU A 86 14.16 -13.49 9.36
C LEU A 86 13.40 -13.87 8.07
N ASP A 87 12.25 -14.55 8.20
CA ASP A 87 11.47 -15.16 7.12
C ASP A 87 10.01 -14.64 7.13
N LEU A 88 9.80 -13.41 7.59
CA LEU A 88 8.47 -12.84 7.82
C LEU A 88 7.74 -12.48 6.52
N ALA A 89 8.44 -11.87 5.56
CA ALA A 89 7.89 -11.46 4.27
C ALA A 89 8.89 -11.60 3.11
N TRP A 90 8.34 -11.87 1.94
CA TRP A 90 9.06 -12.11 0.69
C TRP A 90 8.32 -11.46 -0.47
N ALA A 91 9.08 -11.04 -1.49
CA ALA A 91 8.53 -10.57 -2.74
C ALA A 91 9.22 -11.23 -3.94
N ARG A 92 8.50 -11.28 -5.06
CA ARG A 92 9.08 -11.51 -6.39
C ARG A 92 8.23 -10.87 -7.47
N ILE A 93 8.84 -10.66 -8.63
CA ILE A 93 8.17 -10.14 -9.82
C ILE A 93 8.21 -11.16 -10.95
N ASN A 94 7.09 -11.28 -11.66
CA ASN A 94 7.03 -11.91 -12.97
C ASN A 94 6.82 -10.80 -14.01
N ALA A 95 7.79 -10.55 -14.89
CA ALA A 95 7.72 -9.53 -15.93
C ALA A 95 7.17 -10.04 -17.28
N GLY A 96 6.47 -11.19 -17.29
CA GLY A 96 5.85 -11.76 -18.48
C GLY A 96 4.67 -10.95 -19.02
N SER A 97 3.96 -11.49 -20.02
CA SER A 97 2.78 -10.85 -20.64
C SER A 97 1.60 -10.62 -19.68
N LYS A 98 1.61 -11.28 -18.52
CA LYS A 98 0.75 -11.01 -17.36
C LYS A 98 1.66 -10.65 -16.20
N ALA A 99 2.23 -9.45 -16.24
CA ALA A 99 3.18 -9.04 -15.23
C ALA A 99 2.49 -9.03 -13.86
N THR A 100 3.11 -9.66 -12.86
CA THR A 100 2.58 -9.70 -11.50
C THR A 100 3.69 -9.43 -10.51
N VAL A 101 3.38 -8.64 -9.49
CA VAL A 101 4.14 -8.57 -8.26
C VAL A 101 3.48 -9.52 -7.27
N GLN A 102 4.28 -10.33 -6.60
CA GLN A 102 3.79 -11.35 -5.69
C GLN A 102 4.46 -11.15 -4.34
N PHE A 103 3.63 -11.04 -3.31
CA PHE A 103 4.05 -11.00 -1.92
C PHE A 103 3.69 -12.32 -1.24
N ALA A 104 4.54 -12.74 -0.32
CA ALA A 104 4.26 -13.82 0.61
C ALA A 104 4.67 -13.36 2.00
N PHE A 105 3.82 -13.61 2.99
CA PHE A 105 4.09 -13.26 4.38
C PHE A 105 3.50 -14.32 5.31
N LYS A 106 4.05 -14.44 6.51
CA LYS A 106 3.61 -15.47 7.45
C LYS A 106 2.21 -15.18 7.99
N ARG A 107 1.40 -16.23 8.03
CA ARG A 107 0.06 -16.18 8.63
C ARG A 107 0.09 -15.89 10.14
N SER A 108 1.17 -16.25 10.83
CA SER A 108 1.34 -15.92 12.26
C SER A 108 1.44 -14.41 12.50
N PHE A 109 1.85 -13.64 11.50
CA PHE A 109 1.91 -12.19 11.54
C PHE A 109 0.55 -11.56 11.18
N ALA A 110 0.02 -11.87 9.99
CA ALA A 110 -1.24 -11.25 9.53
C ALA A 110 -2.52 -11.83 10.18
N GLY A 111 -2.41 -12.94 10.91
CA GLY A 111 -3.53 -13.65 11.48
C GLY A 111 -4.38 -14.41 10.45
N ASN A 112 -5.62 -14.73 10.85
CA ASN A 112 -6.53 -15.57 10.06
C ASN A 112 -7.55 -14.79 9.24
N GLN A 113 -7.72 -13.51 9.55
CA GLN A 113 -8.74 -12.64 8.98
C GLN A 113 -8.20 -11.22 8.94
N PHE A 114 -8.21 -10.61 7.77
CA PHE A 114 -7.73 -9.24 7.57
C PHE A 114 -8.32 -8.67 6.26
N LEU A 115 -8.35 -7.35 6.17
CA LEU A 115 -8.48 -6.64 4.90
C LEU A 115 -7.10 -6.37 4.33
N PHE A 116 -7.00 -6.33 3.00
CA PHE A 116 -5.75 -5.93 2.35
C PHE A 116 -5.99 -5.07 1.12
N GLY A 117 -5.15 -4.06 0.94
CA GLY A 117 -5.03 -3.25 -0.27
C GLY A 117 -3.72 -3.52 -0.98
N VAL A 118 -3.62 -3.15 -2.26
CA VAL A 118 -2.34 -3.14 -2.97
C VAL A 118 -2.10 -1.78 -3.61
N ILE A 119 -0.84 -1.34 -3.57
CA ILE A 119 -0.40 -0.06 -4.11
C ILE A 119 0.81 -0.24 -5.04
N ALA A 120 0.85 0.55 -6.10
CA ALA A 120 2.00 0.77 -6.95
C ALA A 120 2.33 2.26 -6.94
N ASP A 121 3.50 2.62 -6.41
CA ASP A 121 3.91 4.01 -6.25
C ASP A 121 5.20 4.29 -7.02
N GLY A 122 5.05 4.95 -8.17
CA GLY A 122 6.15 5.51 -8.95
C GLY A 122 6.39 6.99 -8.67
N GLY A 123 5.59 7.62 -7.81
CA GLY A 123 5.57 9.05 -7.53
C GLY A 123 6.15 9.38 -6.17
N ILE A 124 5.27 9.53 -5.18
CA ILE A 124 5.55 10.11 -3.87
C ILE A 124 6.46 9.22 -3.04
N LYS A 125 6.17 7.91 -3.01
CA LYS A 125 7.00 6.88 -2.37
C LYS A 125 7.33 7.19 -0.90
N ASN A 126 6.38 7.81 -0.19
CA ASN A 126 6.46 8.10 1.23
C ASN A 126 5.34 7.38 1.98
N ILE A 127 5.69 6.33 2.72
CA ILE A 127 4.71 5.55 3.49
C ILE A 127 4.18 6.29 4.71
N GLU A 128 4.92 7.25 5.25
CA GLU A 128 4.45 8.10 6.35
C GLU A 128 3.23 8.94 5.91
N ASP A 129 3.05 9.12 4.60
CA ASP A 129 1.99 9.91 3.98
C ASP A 129 0.97 9.06 3.20
N LEU A 130 1.04 7.71 3.26
CA LEU A 130 0.50 6.81 2.22
C LEU A 130 -0.98 7.05 1.85
N ASP A 131 -1.84 7.39 2.81
CA ASP A 131 -3.18 7.92 2.52
C ASP A 131 -3.06 9.34 1.95
N TYR A 132 -2.46 9.46 0.76
CA TYR A 132 -2.14 10.72 0.10
C TYR A 132 -3.38 11.60 -0.10
N VAL A 133 -4.57 10.98 -0.15
CA VAL A 133 -5.86 11.65 -0.22
C VAL A 133 -6.10 12.59 0.98
N ASP A 134 -5.48 12.33 2.13
CA ASP A 134 -5.56 13.16 3.33
C ASP A 134 -4.40 14.14 3.48
N ARG A 135 -3.40 14.06 2.58
CA ARG A 135 -2.22 14.94 2.59
C ARG A 135 -2.37 16.08 1.60
N PHE A 136 -3.02 15.82 0.46
CA PHE A 136 -3.21 16.81 -0.60
C PHE A 136 -4.66 17.28 -0.70
N THR A 137 -4.84 18.60 -0.78
CA THR A 137 -6.13 19.16 -1.21
C THR A 137 -6.42 18.76 -2.66
N GLU A 138 -7.69 18.74 -3.08
CA GLU A 138 -8.06 18.43 -4.46
C GLU A 138 -7.35 19.33 -5.50
N ALA A 139 -7.14 20.60 -5.16
CA ALA A 139 -6.40 21.54 -6.02
C ALA A 139 -4.93 21.13 -6.21
N GLN A 140 -4.31 20.54 -5.18
CA GLN A 140 -2.95 20.00 -5.21
C GLN A 140 -2.92 18.64 -5.92
N ALA A 141 -3.78 17.69 -5.53
CA ALA A 141 -3.84 16.35 -6.11
C ALA A 141 -4.22 16.37 -7.60
N GLY A 142 -5.06 17.31 -8.01
CA GLY A 142 -5.66 17.37 -9.34
C GLY A 142 -6.72 16.31 -9.55
N SER A 143 -7.33 16.30 -10.74
CA SER A 143 -8.37 15.32 -11.10
C SER A 143 -8.04 14.60 -12.42
N PRO A 144 -8.23 13.27 -12.51
CA PRO A 144 -8.10 12.56 -13.77
C PRO A 144 -9.28 12.85 -14.73
N GLU A 145 -10.39 13.37 -14.21
CA GLU A 145 -11.62 13.63 -14.96
C GLU A 145 -11.57 14.99 -15.66
N ARG A 146 -11.70 14.98 -16.99
CA ARG A 146 -11.56 16.19 -17.83
C ARG A 146 -12.61 17.26 -17.58
N SER A 147 -13.73 16.89 -16.95
CA SER A 147 -14.82 17.82 -16.63
C SER A 147 -14.64 18.55 -15.32
N GLU A 148 -13.70 18.13 -14.47
CA GLU A 148 -13.48 18.72 -13.14
C GLU A 148 -12.58 19.97 -13.21
N ASP A 149 -12.82 20.92 -12.30
CA ASP A 149 -12.11 22.21 -12.25
C ASP A 149 -10.60 22.05 -12.03
N PHE A 150 -10.19 20.97 -11.35
CA PHE A 150 -8.79 20.70 -11.01
C PHE A 150 -8.09 19.73 -11.98
N TYR A 151 -8.67 19.46 -13.16
CA TYR A 151 -7.96 18.72 -14.21
C TYR A 151 -6.67 19.46 -14.65
N PRO A 152 -5.56 18.75 -14.93
CA PRO A 152 -5.35 17.30 -14.86
C PRO A 152 -4.92 16.80 -13.47
N LEU A 153 -4.73 15.49 -13.35
CA LEU A 153 -4.08 14.85 -12.20
C LEU A 153 -2.65 15.40 -12.02
N LYS A 154 -2.26 15.69 -10.77
CA LYS A 154 -1.02 16.37 -10.38
C LYS A 154 -0.23 15.52 -9.37
N GLU A 155 -0.19 15.86 -8.08
CA GLU A 155 0.76 15.27 -7.10
C GLU A 155 0.73 13.73 -7.06
N VAL A 156 -0.44 13.12 -7.24
CA VAL A 156 -0.63 11.66 -7.19
C VAL A 156 -0.60 10.98 -8.57
N PHE A 157 -0.07 11.62 -9.61
CA PHE A 157 -0.17 11.15 -11.01
C PHE A 157 0.47 9.79 -11.31
N ALA A 158 1.40 9.35 -10.47
CA ALA A 158 2.16 8.11 -10.64
C ALA A 158 1.87 7.08 -9.52
N VAL A 159 0.73 7.22 -8.86
CA VAL A 159 0.25 6.30 -7.83
C VAL A 159 -0.98 5.56 -8.35
N ASP A 160 -1.03 4.25 -8.14
CA ASP A 160 -2.18 3.41 -8.44
C ASP A 160 -2.45 2.50 -7.24
N ASN A 161 -3.71 2.42 -6.81
CA ASN A 161 -4.16 1.55 -5.74
C ASN A 161 -5.52 0.94 -6.10
N VAL A 162 -5.87 -0.12 -5.39
CA VAL A 162 -7.19 -0.74 -5.54
C VAL A 162 -7.90 -0.76 -4.20
N CYS A 163 -9.23 -0.80 -4.27
CA CYS A 163 -10.06 -1.06 -3.11
C CYS A 163 -9.66 -2.36 -2.39
N ARG A 164 -9.86 -2.39 -1.07
CA ARG A 164 -9.45 -3.50 -0.21
C ARG A 164 -10.27 -4.76 -0.46
N GLU A 165 -9.62 -5.90 -0.28
CA GLU A 165 -10.22 -7.23 -0.34
C GLU A 165 -10.17 -7.92 1.03
N ALA A 166 -11.13 -8.83 1.27
CA ALA A 166 -11.18 -9.58 2.52
C ALA A 166 -10.50 -10.95 2.39
N PHE A 167 -9.66 -11.28 3.36
CA PHE A 167 -9.10 -12.62 3.52
C PHE A 167 -9.67 -13.30 4.76
N GLY A 168 -10.10 -14.55 4.62
CA GLY A 168 -10.50 -15.39 5.77
C GLY A 168 -11.89 -15.09 6.37
N PHE A 169 -12.66 -14.18 5.77
CA PHE A 169 -14.06 -13.93 6.16
C PHE A 169 -14.89 -13.45 4.97
N THR A 170 -16.20 -13.70 5.04
CA THR A 170 -17.17 -13.15 4.09
C THR A 170 -17.71 -11.87 4.73
N GLY A 171 -17.04 -10.75 4.46
CA GLY A 171 -17.43 -9.44 4.97
C GLY A 171 -18.84 -8.99 4.54
N THR A 172 -19.31 -7.88 5.09
CA THR A 172 -20.61 -7.26 4.76
C THR A 172 -20.56 -6.44 3.47
N LYS A 173 -19.35 -6.11 2.99
CA LYS A 173 -19.06 -5.10 1.95
C LYS A 173 -19.34 -3.66 2.39
N GLU A 174 -19.68 -3.47 3.66
CA GLU A 174 -19.80 -2.16 4.29
C GLU A 174 -18.52 -1.78 5.04
N GLU A 175 -17.53 -2.70 5.10
CA GLU A 175 -16.22 -2.35 5.62
C GLU A 175 -15.61 -1.21 4.77
N PRO A 176 -14.92 -0.25 5.38
CA PRO A 176 -14.35 0.86 4.63
C PRO A 176 -13.36 0.40 3.56
N GLN A 177 -13.19 1.22 2.53
CA GLN A 177 -12.31 0.99 1.39
C GLN A 177 -12.58 -0.28 0.54
N ARG A 178 -13.64 -1.05 0.82
CA ARG A 178 -14.02 -2.23 0.01
C ARG A 178 -14.51 -1.86 -1.37
N CYS A 179 -14.24 -2.74 -2.34
CA CYS A 179 -14.80 -2.60 -3.68
C CYS A 179 -16.33 -2.67 -3.62
N ARG A 180 -17.01 -1.63 -4.09
CA ARG A 180 -18.47 -1.65 -4.20
C ARG A 180 -18.92 -2.76 -5.15
N PRO A 181 -20.00 -3.50 -4.83
CA PRO A 181 -20.58 -4.43 -5.79
C PRO A 181 -20.96 -3.69 -7.07
N LYS A 182 -20.57 -4.27 -8.22
CA LYS A 182 -20.99 -3.80 -9.55
C LYS A 182 -22.49 -3.96 -9.76
#